data_AF-A0A7C5FM36-F1
#
_entry.id   AF-A0A7C5FM36-F1
#
_cell.length_a   1.000
_cell.length_b   1.000
_cell.length_c   1.000
_cell.angle_alpha   90.00
_cell.angle_beta   90.00
_cell.angle_gamma   90.00
#
_symmetry.space_group_name_H-M   'P 1'
#
loop_
_entity.id
_entity.type
_entity.pdbx_description
1 polymer ?
#
loop_
_entity_poly.entity_id
_entity_poly.type
_entity_poly.pdbx_seq_one_letter_code
_entity_poly.pdbx_strand_id
1 'polypeptide(L)'
;MRNWQAKWIWWDGEVLPFNAYRCARRTFTLPSDYGEVKLHISADSRYFVWINGHRVGFGPVRAFAEGWRYDTYDITSFVHSGENVIAVLIIHYGAPTFQYVPARAGLVAEIEHDGEVLIATDSSWLGVPHSAYIRRAPRIACQQGFAEIFDASIEPVGWTQIDFDDSGWKSAEEIGAVGCTPWGNLRPRDIPMLTDEPFYPAKVFRTRLVRSPKYAFAMWVKGNLAPDDKTYDCMPLNGLLATVLVCKNPAVVSIIS
;
A
#
# COMPACT_ATOMS: atom_id res chain seq x y z
N MET A 1 -1.57 16.16 -21.92
CA MET A 1 -1.28 15.00 -21.05
C MET A 1 0.23 15.01 -20.78
N ARG A 2 0.68 14.65 -19.57
CA ARG A 2 2.12 14.53 -19.26
C ARG A 2 2.76 13.45 -20.14
N ASN A 3 3.98 13.69 -20.63
CA ASN A 3 4.75 12.69 -21.34
C ASN A 3 5.59 11.89 -20.33
N TRP A 4 5.14 10.69 -20.00
CA TRP A 4 5.81 9.82 -19.02
C TRP A 4 6.98 9.07 -19.67
N GLN A 5 8.13 9.05 -19.02
CA GLN A 5 9.26 8.16 -19.26
C GLN A 5 9.21 6.92 -18.36
N ALA A 6 8.51 6.99 -17.23
CA ALA A 6 8.33 5.88 -16.31
C ALA A 6 7.48 4.75 -16.87
N LYS A 7 7.78 3.56 -16.35
CA LYS A 7 6.99 2.35 -16.55
C LYS A 7 6.31 2.00 -15.23
N TRP A 8 5.14 1.40 -15.33
CA TRP A 8 4.58 0.66 -14.23
C TRP A 8 5.52 -0.49 -13.89
N ILE A 9 5.83 -0.64 -12.61
CA ILE A 9 6.71 -1.69 -12.11
C ILE A 9 6.02 -2.50 -11.02
N TRP A 10 6.40 -3.77 -10.93
CA TRP A 10 6.11 -4.61 -9.77
C TRP A 10 7.30 -5.52 -9.51
N TRP A 11 7.19 -6.42 -8.55
CA TRP A 11 8.22 -7.41 -8.27
C TRP A 11 7.61 -8.79 -8.35
N ASP A 12 8.48 -9.79 -8.34
CA ASP A 12 8.09 -11.19 -8.37
C ASP A 12 6.95 -11.54 -7.39
N GLY A 13 6.12 -12.50 -7.80
CA GLY A 13 5.01 -13.03 -7.04
C GLY A 13 3.65 -12.93 -7.73
N GLU A 14 2.60 -12.86 -6.92
CA GLU A 14 1.21 -12.78 -7.38
C GLU A 14 0.97 -11.45 -8.13
N VAL A 15 0.27 -11.50 -9.27
CA VAL A 15 -0.16 -10.30 -10.03
C VAL A 15 -1.21 -9.48 -9.26
N LEU A 16 -2.05 -10.17 -8.50
CA LEU A 16 -3.15 -9.61 -7.70
C LEU A 16 -3.02 -10.11 -6.23
N PRO A 17 -1.98 -9.67 -5.50
CA PRO A 17 -1.72 -10.21 -4.18
C PRO A 17 -2.78 -9.75 -3.15
N PHE A 18 -3.47 -10.69 -2.52
CA PHE A 18 -4.47 -10.36 -1.49
C PHE A 18 -3.85 -9.65 -0.27
N ASN A 19 -4.38 -8.48 0.09
CA ASN A 19 -3.99 -7.65 1.25
C ASN A 19 -2.47 -7.60 1.47
N ALA A 20 -1.73 -7.12 0.47
CA ALA A 20 -0.28 -7.14 0.48
C ALA A 20 0.32 -5.75 0.64
N TYR A 21 1.44 -5.72 1.36
CA TYR A 21 2.23 -4.53 1.62
C TYR A 21 3.62 -4.78 1.04
N ARG A 22 4.16 -3.80 0.32
CA ARG A 22 5.47 -3.91 -0.30
C ARG A 22 6.24 -2.60 -0.15
N CYS A 23 7.48 -2.71 0.28
CA CYS A 23 8.42 -1.60 0.25
C CYS A 23 9.05 -1.50 -1.14
N ALA A 24 9.23 -0.28 -1.61
CA ALA A 24 9.99 0.06 -2.80
C ALA A 24 10.93 1.23 -2.50
N ARG A 25 12.14 1.21 -3.06
CA ARG A 25 13.14 2.25 -2.84
C ARG A 25 13.96 2.52 -4.10
N ARG A 26 14.43 3.75 -4.23
CA ARG A 26 15.40 4.16 -5.24
C ARG A 26 16.21 5.36 -4.74
N THR A 27 17.52 5.33 -4.95
CA THR A 27 18.39 6.49 -4.71
C THR A 27 18.53 7.34 -5.97
N PHE A 28 18.80 8.62 -5.78
CA PHE A 28 19.06 9.58 -6.84
C PHE A 28 19.96 10.71 -6.33
N THR A 29 20.65 11.41 -7.23
CA THR A 29 21.61 12.45 -6.88
C THR A 29 21.17 13.79 -7.44
N LEU A 30 21.25 14.83 -6.63
CA LEU A 30 21.01 16.22 -7.04
C LEU A 30 22.31 17.04 -7.05
N PRO A 31 22.44 18.03 -7.95
CA PRO A 31 23.56 18.96 -7.95
C PRO A 31 23.54 19.87 -6.70
N SER A 32 24.62 20.62 -6.49
CA SER A 32 24.73 21.57 -5.36
C SER A 32 23.75 22.75 -5.42
N ASP A 33 23.35 23.12 -6.63
CA ASP A 33 22.51 24.28 -6.96
C ASP A 33 21.16 23.86 -7.56
N TYR A 34 20.57 22.79 -7.02
CA TYR A 34 19.28 22.29 -7.50
C TYR A 34 18.15 23.31 -7.28
N GLY A 35 17.26 23.40 -8.26
CA GLY A 35 16.06 24.22 -8.22
C GLY A 35 14.84 23.44 -7.72
N GLU A 36 13.74 23.54 -8.44
CA GLU A 36 12.49 22.89 -8.05
C GLU A 36 12.56 21.38 -8.32
N VAL A 37 12.14 20.58 -7.34
CA VAL A 37 12.07 19.12 -7.46
C VAL A 37 10.64 18.65 -7.20
N LYS A 38 10.07 17.96 -8.19
CA LYS A 38 8.68 17.48 -8.15
C LYS A 38 8.63 15.96 -8.23
N LEU A 39 7.80 15.35 -7.40
CA LEU A 39 7.46 13.93 -7.48
C LEU A 39 6.08 13.76 -8.09
N HIS A 40 5.96 12.94 -9.13
CA HIS A 40 4.71 12.42 -9.66
C HIS A 40 4.60 10.95 -9.31
N ILE A 41 3.49 10.51 -8.71
CA ILE A 41 3.38 9.13 -8.21
C ILE A 41 1.95 8.61 -8.27
N SER A 42 1.81 7.33 -8.60
CA SER A 42 0.59 6.55 -8.43
C SER A 42 0.94 5.11 -8.07
N ALA A 43 -0.01 4.40 -7.48
CA ALA A 43 0.12 2.98 -7.18
C ALA A 43 -1.23 2.29 -7.26
N ASP A 44 -1.18 0.97 -7.36
CA ASP A 44 -2.34 0.11 -7.18
C ASP A 44 -2.12 -0.79 -5.95
N SER A 45 -2.85 -0.61 -4.83
CA SER A 45 -4.10 0.17 -4.71
C SER A 45 -3.89 1.54 -4.06
N ARG A 46 -2.98 1.62 -3.10
CA ARG A 46 -2.60 2.83 -2.36
C ARG A 46 -1.10 2.87 -2.12
N TYR A 47 -0.58 4.04 -1.78
CA TYR A 47 0.79 4.22 -1.35
C TYR A 47 0.89 5.20 -0.16
N PHE A 48 1.95 5.04 0.61
CA PHE A 48 2.60 6.11 1.36
C PHE A 48 4.00 6.35 0.76
N VAL A 49 4.46 7.60 0.75
CA VAL A 49 5.77 7.95 0.19
C VAL A 49 6.58 8.81 1.15
N TRP A 50 7.88 8.52 1.20
CA TRP A 50 8.88 9.23 1.96
C TRP A 50 10.02 9.66 1.05
N ILE A 51 10.60 10.82 1.37
CA ILE A 51 11.86 11.30 0.81
C ILE A 51 12.81 11.49 2.00
N ASN A 52 13.98 10.84 1.97
CA ASN A 52 14.96 10.88 3.05
C ASN A 52 14.34 10.65 4.45
N GLY A 53 13.47 9.64 4.57
CA GLY A 53 12.79 9.33 5.83
C GLY A 53 11.63 10.24 6.24
N HIS A 54 11.39 11.35 5.54
CA HIS A 54 10.29 12.27 5.81
C HIS A 54 9.04 11.90 4.99
N ARG A 55 7.89 11.71 5.65
CA ARG A 55 6.63 11.38 4.97
C ARG A 55 6.15 12.59 4.17
N VAL A 56 6.01 12.41 2.86
CA VAL A 56 5.55 13.47 1.93
C VAL A 56 4.05 13.38 1.69
N GLY A 57 3.50 12.17 1.59
CA GLY A 57 2.08 12.02 1.33
C GLY A 57 1.58 10.58 1.23
N PHE A 58 0.30 10.47 0.88
CA PHE A 58 -0.40 9.21 0.67
C PHE A 58 -1.44 9.35 -0.43
N GLY A 59 -1.68 8.26 -1.17
CA GLY A 59 -2.56 8.28 -2.33
C GLY A 59 -2.70 6.91 -3.01
N PRO A 60 -3.04 6.87 -4.30
CA PRO A 60 -3.70 7.95 -5.02
C PRO A 60 -5.13 8.16 -4.50
N VAL A 61 -5.77 9.25 -4.91
CA VAL A 61 -7.24 9.36 -4.78
C VAL A 61 -7.91 8.20 -5.52
N ARG A 62 -9.10 7.80 -5.03
CA ARG A 62 -9.90 6.77 -5.69
C ARG A 62 -10.16 7.14 -7.15
N ALA A 63 -10.13 6.14 -8.01
CA ALA A 63 -10.32 6.32 -9.44
C ALA A 63 -10.88 5.03 -10.06
N PHE A 64 -11.51 5.18 -11.22
CA PHE A 64 -11.77 4.08 -12.14
C PHE A 64 -10.57 3.85 -13.06
N ALA A 65 -10.47 2.67 -13.66
CA ALA A 65 -9.39 2.30 -14.59
C ALA A 65 -9.23 3.29 -15.76
N GLU A 66 -10.34 3.81 -16.29
CA GLU A 66 -10.39 4.73 -17.44
C GLU A 66 -9.93 6.18 -17.12
N GLY A 67 -9.60 6.43 -15.85
CA GLY A 67 -9.18 7.74 -15.35
C GLY A 67 -8.32 7.63 -14.10
N TRP A 68 -7.41 6.64 -14.07
CA TRP A 68 -6.52 6.40 -12.94
C TRP A 68 -5.73 7.67 -12.59
N ARG A 69 -5.58 7.94 -11.30
CA ARG A 69 -5.05 9.22 -10.82
C ARG A 69 -3.61 9.11 -10.38
N TYR A 70 -2.82 10.14 -10.65
CA TYR A 70 -1.52 10.35 -10.03
C TYR A 70 -1.53 11.65 -9.23
N ASP A 71 -0.72 11.67 -8.18
CA ASP A 71 -0.49 12.84 -7.36
C ASP A 71 0.82 13.51 -7.76
N THR A 72 0.90 14.83 -7.56
CA THR A 72 2.13 15.62 -7.74
C THR A 72 2.46 16.30 -6.42
N TYR A 73 3.68 16.12 -5.94
CA TYR A 73 4.21 16.78 -4.75
C TYR A 73 5.41 17.64 -5.12
N ASP A 74 5.46 18.87 -4.62
CA ASP A 74 6.73 19.59 -4.51
C ASP A 74 7.52 18.97 -3.36
N ILE A 75 8.69 18.39 -3.68
CA ILE A 75 9.56 17.72 -2.72
C ILE A 75 10.86 18.49 -2.48
N THR A 76 10.96 19.73 -2.98
CA THR A 76 12.17 20.56 -2.93
C THR A 76 12.71 20.71 -1.49
N SER A 77 11.81 20.84 -0.50
CA SER A 77 12.18 20.97 0.92
C SER A 77 12.53 19.66 1.63
N PHE A 78 12.37 18.52 0.97
CA PHE A 78 12.64 17.19 1.54
C PHE A 78 13.93 16.57 1.00
N VAL A 79 14.48 17.14 -0.07
CA VAL A 79 15.73 16.72 -0.69
C VAL A 79 16.88 17.64 -0.28
N HIS A 80 18.11 17.21 -0.55
CA HIS A 80 19.32 17.98 -0.39
C HIS A 80 20.29 17.74 -1.55
N SER A 81 21.35 18.55 -1.67
CA SER A 81 22.42 18.29 -2.64
C SER A 81 23.10 16.96 -2.34
N GLY A 82 23.54 16.24 -3.38
CA GLY A 82 24.12 14.91 -3.24
C GLY A 82 23.06 13.81 -3.27
N GLU A 83 23.32 12.72 -2.57
CA GLU A 83 22.51 11.50 -2.62
C GLU A 83 21.23 11.64 -1.79
N ASN A 84 20.10 11.25 -2.37
CA ASN A 84 18.78 11.23 -1.75
C ASN A 84 18.12 9.87 -1.99
N VAL A 85 17.11 9.56 -1.20
CA VAL A 85 16.29 8.37 -1.38
C VAL A 85 14.81 8.68 -1.43
N ILE A 86 14.11 8.03 -2.35
CA ILE A 86 12.66 7.87 -2.31
C ILE A 86 12.33 6.46 -1.81
N ALA A 87 11.39 6.39 -0.87
CA ALA A 87 10.87 5.15 -0.32
C ALA A 87 9.33 5.15 -0.40
N VAL A 88 8.74 4.06 -0.88
CA VAL A 88 7.29 3.92 -1.10
C VAL A 88 6.78 2.64 -0.45
N LEU A 89 5.74 2.76 0.36
CA LEU A 89 4.98 1.62 0.88
C LEU A 89 3.75 1.46 -0.02
N ILE A 90 3.75 0.45 -0.88
CA ILE A 90 2.57 0.08 -1.66
C ILE A 90 1.66 -0.79 -0.80
N ILE A 91 0.38 -0.42 -0.74
CA ILE A 91 -0.69 -1.19 -0.12
C ILE A 91 -1.62 -1.66 -1.25
N HIS A 92 -1.56 -2.94 -1.57
CA HIS A 92 -2.41 -3.55 -2.58
C HIS A 92 -3.51 -4.35 -1.91
N TYR A 93 -4.76 -3.98 -2.15
CA TYR A 93 -5.89 -4.65 -1.52
C TYR A 93 -6.10 -6.05 -2.09
N GLY A 94 -5.93 -6.24 -3.40
CA GLY A 94 -6.18 -7.52 -4.08
C GLY A 94 -7.62 -8.03 -3.93
N ALA A 95 -8.54 -7.16 -3.49
CA ALA A 95 -9.93 -7.48 -3.22
C ALA A 95 -10.80 -6.24 -3.51
N PRO A 96 -12.02 -6.43 -4.02
CA PRO A 96 -12.87 -5.31 -4.40
C PRO A 96 -13.32 -4.54 -3.15
N THR A 97 -13.70 -3.27 -3.28
CA THR A 97 -14.32 -2.46 -2.22
C THR A 97 -15.28 -1.45 -2.87
N PHE A 98 -15.99 -0.65 -2.08
CA PHE A 98 -16.83 0.44 -2.64
C PHE A 98 -15.97 1.61 -3.16
N GLN A 99 -14.65 1.55 -3.01
CA GLN A 99 -13.71 2.63 -3.32
C GLN A 99 -12.56 2.19 -4.24
N TYR A 100 -12.58 0.93 -4.68
CA TYR A 100 -11.51 0.31 -5.44
C TYR A 100 -12.04 -0.91 -6.21
N VAL A 101 -11.80 -0.90 -7.52
CA VAL A 101 -12.04 -2.03 -8.42
C VAL A 101 -10.71 -2.77 -8.60
N PRO A 102 -10.63 -4.09 -8.31
CA PRO A 102 -9.39 -4.85 -8.39
C PRO A 102 -8.81 -4.86 -9.79
N ALA A 103 -7.57 -4.42 -9.85
CA ALA A 103 -6.67 -4.52 -10.98
C ALA A 103 -5.37 -5.17 -10.49
N ARG A 104 -4.32 -5.26 -11.29
CA ARG A 104 -3.05 -5.80 -10.82
C ARG A 104 -2.33 -4.82 -9.89
N ALA A 105 -1.43 -5.34 -9.04
CA ALA A 105 -0.53 -4.48 -8.28
C ALA A 105 0.48 -3.76 -9.19
N GLY A 106 0.88 -2.55 -8.79
CA GLY A 106 1.85 -1.76 -9.51
C GLY A 106 2.23 -0.47 -8.78
N LEU A 107 3.41 0.04 -9.12
CA LEU A 107 3.90 1.37 -8.76
C LEU A 107 4.30 2.11 -10.05
N VAL A 108 4.04 3.40 -10.12
CA VAL A 108 4.65 4.28 -11.13
C VAL A 108 5.02 5.61 -10.49
N ALA A 109 6.24 6.08 -10.73
CA ALA A 109 6.70 7.36 -10.20
C ALA A 109 7.76 8.01 -11.09
N GLU A 110 7.81 9.33 -11.08
CA GLU A 110 8.85 10.16 -11.68
C GLU A 110 9.24 11.29 -10.74
N ILE A 111 10.54 11.54 -10.62
CA ILE A 111 11.05 12.77 -10.01
C ILE A 111 11.58 13.65 -11.13
N GLU A 112 11.11 14.88 -11.18
CA GLU A 112 11.61 15.93 -12.05
C GLU A 112 12.48 16.91 -11.26
N HIS A 113 13.54 17.40 -11.91
CA HIS A 113 14.35 18.52 -11.45
C HIS A 113 14.40 19.55 -12.58
N ASP A 114 13.93 20.77 -12.30
CA ASP A 114 13.86 21.89 -13.26
C ASP A 114 13.13 21.55 -14.59
N GLY A 115 12.11 20.69 -14.49
CA GLY A 115 11.26 20.28 -15.61
C GLY A 115 11.77 19.08 -16.43
N GLU A 116 12.95 18.56 -16.10
CA GLU A 116 13.51 17.35 -16.71
C GLU A 116 13.35 16.14 -15.79
N VAL A 117 13.08 14.97 -16.35
CA VAL A 117 12.95 13.73 -15.58
C VAL A 117 14.33 13.29 -15.09
N LEU A 118 14.52 13.28 -13.77
CA LEU A 118 15.75 12.86 -13.10
C LEU A 118 15.78 11.36 -12.88
N ILE A 119 14.69 10.80 -12.33
CA ILE A 119 14.48 9.37 -12.21
C ILE A 119 13.04 9.00 -12.53
N ALA A 120 12.86 7.79 -13.02
CA ALA A 120 11.58 7.21 -13.38
C ALA A 120 11.51 5.77 -12.83
N THR A 121 10.31 5.25 -12.58
CA THR A 121 10.16 3.83 -12.23
C THR A 121 10.53 2.94 -13.40
N ASP A 122 11.50 2.06 -13.15
CA ASP A 122 12.07 1.08 -14.07
C ASP A 122 12.61 -0.11 -13.26
N SER A 123 13.35 -1.02 -13.91
CA SER A 123 13.92 -2.20 -13.25
C SER A 123 15.03 -1.91 -12.23
N SER A 124 15.53 -0.67 -12.15
CA SER A 124 16.56 -0.26 -11.18
C SER A 124 16.00 0.01 -9.78
N TRP A 125 14.67 0.02 -9.63
CA TRP A 125 14.00 0.15 -8.33
C TRP A 125 14.08 -1.16 -7.55
N LEU A 126 14.37 -1.04 -6.26
CA LEU A 126 14.47 -2.17 -5.35
C LEU A 126 13.19 -2.32 -4.55
N GLY A 127 12.83 -3.56 -4.18
CA GLY A 127 11.65 -3.79 -3.36
C GLY A 127 11.60 -5.16 -2.70
N VAL A 128 10.79 -5.23 -1.63
CA VAL A 128 10.60 -6.43 -0.81
C VAL A 128 9.20 -6.42 -0.18
N PRO A 129 8.53 -7.57 0.02
CA PRO A 129 7.30 -7.61 0.81
C PRO A 129 7.53 -7.06 2.23
N HIS A 130 6.63 -6.21 2.72
CA HIS A 130 6.69 -5.70 4.09
C HIS A 130 6.00 -6.69 5.04
N SER A 131 6.71 -7.77 5.40
CA SER A 131 6.15 -8.91 6.15
C SER A 131 5.60 -8.59 7.53
N ALA A 132 6.02 -7.49 8.17
CA ALA A 132 5.44 -7.01 9.42
C ALA A 132 3.92 -6.72 9.31
N TYR A 133 3.42 -6.34 8.14
CA TYR A 133 1.99 -6.25 7.89
C TYR A 133 1.42 -7.63 7.56
N ILE A 134 0.69 -8.21 8.50
CA ILE A 134 0.15 -9.55 8.34
C ILE A 134 -0.99 -9.54 7.32
N ARG A 135 -0.78 -10.22 6.18
CA ARG A 135 -1.77 -10.31 5.08
C ARG A 135 -3.12 -10.89 5.54
N ARG A 136 -3.10 -11.85 6.47
CA ARG A 136 -4.31 -12.51 7.01
C ARG A 136 -4.95 -11.70 8.14
N ALA A 137 -5.16 -10.42 7.91
CA ALA A 137 -5.82 -9.52 8.85
C ALA A 137 -7.31 -9.35 8.53
N PRO A 138 -8.15 -8.95 9.52
CA PRO A 138 -9.58 -8.78 9.31
C PRO A 138 -9.87 -7.72 8.25
N ARG A 139 -10.90 -7.99 7.43
CA ARG A 139 -11.47 -6.96 6.56
C ARG A 139 -12.25 -5.96 7.40
N ILE A 140 -12.09 -4.66 7.15
CA ILE A 140 -12.76 -3.60 7.94
C ILE A 140 -14.28 -3.73 7.79
N ALA A 141 -14.75 -3.74 6.54
CA ALA A 141 -16.16 -3.82 6.19
C ALA A 141 -16.31 -4.16 4.69
N CYS A 142 -17.54 -4.34 4.19
CA CYS A 142 -17.76 -4.58 2.75
C CYS A 142 -17.25 -3.43 1.87
N GLN A 143 -17.27 -2.21 2.42
CA GLN A 143 -16.97 -0.96 1.73
C GLN A 143 -15.48 -0.59 1.69
N GLN A 144 -14.64 -1.22 2.52
CA GLN A 144 -13.26 -0.78 2.79
C GLN A 144 -12.24 -1.94 2.67
N GLY A 145 -10.96 -1.61 2.82
CA GLY A 145 -9.86 -2.58 2.84
C GLY A 145 -9.77 -3.35 4.17
N PHE A 146 -8.56 -3.47 4.69
CA PHE A 146 -8.24 -4.34 5.83
C PHE A 146 -7.76 -3.53 7.03
N ALA A 147 -8.09 -4.01 8.23
CA ALA A 147 -7.53 -3.49 9.47
C ALA A 147 -6.18 -4.18 9.64
N GLU A 148 -5.11 -3.42 9.78
CA GLU A 148 -3.77 -3.97 9.87
C GLU A 148 -3.57 -4.77 11.16
N ILE A 149 -2.79 -5.84 11.06
CA ILE A 149 -2.11 -6.47 12.18
C ILE A 149 -0.63 -6.31 11.88
N PHE A 150 0.09 -5.63 12.77
CA PHE A 150 1.48 -5.28 12.57
C PHE A 150 2.38 -5.95 13.61
N ASP A 151 3.36 -6.72 13.14
CA ASP A 151 4.40 -7.33 13.97
C ASP A 151 5.71 -6.52 13.85
N ALA A 152 5.91 -5.61 14.80
CA ALA A 152 7.10 -4.76 14.84
C ALA A 152 8.41 -5.53 15.03
N SER A 153 8.39 -6.80 15.47
CA SER A 153 9.62 -7.59 15.68
C SER A 153 10.32 -7.97 14.38
N ILE A 154 9.62 -7.90 13.25
CA ILE A 154 10.12 -8.24 11.91
C ILE A 154 10.07 -7.04 10.95
N GLU A 155 9.88 -5.83 11.47
CA GLU A 155 9.90 -4.62 10.68
C GLU A 155 11.32 -4.37 10.11
N PRO A 156 11.46 -4.00 8.82
CA PRO A 156 12.73 -3.52 8.28
C PRO A 156 12.98 -2.08 8.78
N VAL A 157 13.30 -1.92 10.07
CA VAL A 157 13.46 -0.61 10.72
C VAL A 157 14.45 0.25 9.94
N GLY A 158 14.06 1.50 9.67
CA GLY A 158 14.90 2.45 8.94
C GLY A 158 14.85 2.32 7.42
N TRP A 159 14.03 1.42 6.84
CA TRP A 159 13.92 1.24 5.39
C TRP A 159 13.49 2.48 4.60
N THR A 160 13.18 3.62 5.22
CA THR A 160 12.89 4.88 4.54
C THR A 160 14.09 5.84 4.50
N GLN A 161 15.17 5.52 5.22
CA GLN A 161 16.39 6.34 5.36
C GLN A 161 17.40 6.01 4.27
N ILE A 162 18.33 6.92 3.97
CA ILE A 162 19.33 6.74 2.90
C ILE A 162 20.36 5.66 3.20
N ASP A 163 20.72 5.47 4.46
CA ASP A 163 21.76 4.57 4.96
C ASP A 163 21.28 3.12 5.16
N PHE A 164 20.02 2.82 4.84
CA PHE A 164 19.47 1.48 4.95
C PHE A 164 20.10 0.53 3.93
N ASP A 165 20.57 -0.63 4.40
CA ASP A 165 21.11 -1.70 3.55
C ASP A 165 19.98 -2.47 2.84
N ASP A 166 19.74 -2.13 1.58
CA ASP A 166 18.80 -2.81 0.68
C ASP A 166 19.48 -3.80 -0.28
N SER A 167 20.72 -4.22 -0.01
CA SER A 167 21.46 -5.17 -0.87
C SER A 167 20.76 -6.52 -1.07
N GLY A 168 19.92 -6.93 -0.13
CA GLY A 168 19.09 -8.14 -0.22
C GLY A 168 17.76 -7.97 -0.96
N TRP A 169 17.43 -6.76 -1.42
CA TRP A 169 16.15 -6.46 -2.07
C TRP A 169 16.22 -6.80 -3.55
N LYS A 170 15.05 -7.08 -4.13
CA LYS A 170 14.95 -7.49 -5.53
C LYS A 170 14.74 -6.28 -6.43
N SER A 171 15.38 -6.30 -7.59
CA SER A 171 15.05 -5.40 -8.70
C SER A 171 13.62 -5.60 -9.17
N ALA A 172 13.00 -4.52 -9.61
CA ALA A 172 11.65 -4.53 -10.13
C ALA A 172 11.57 -5.10 -11.55
N GLU A 173 10.42 -5.67 -11.88
CA GLU A 173 10.02 -6.05 -13.23
C GLU A 173 9.16 -4.95 -13.84
N GLU A 174 9.51 -4.55 -15.06
CA GLU A 174 8.71 -3.58 -15.81
C GLU A 174 7.45 -4.24 -16.37
N ILE A 175 6.30 -3.68 -16.01
CA ILE A 175 4.98 -4.12 -16.48
C ILE A 175 4.70 -3.53 -17.86
N GLY A 176 5.01 -2.24 -18.04
CA GLY A 176 4.78 -1.50 -19.28
C GLY A 176 4.76 -0.01 -19.06
N ALA A 177 4.84 0.76 -20.16
CA ALA A 177 4.76 2.22 -20.11
C ALA A 177 3.39 2.70 -19.57
N VAL A 178 3.35 3.94 -19.08
CA VAL A 178 2.08 4.62 -18.79
C VAL A 178 1.19 4.60 -20.04
N GLY A 179 -0.09 4.24 -19.87
CA GLY A 179 -0.99 3.91 -20.97
C GLY A 179 -1.32 2.41 -21.06
N CYS A 180 -0.53 1.54 -20.43
CA CYS A 180 -0.78 0.10 -20.45
C CYS A 180 -2.02 -0.30 -19.63
N THR A 181 -2.61 -1.44 -20.00
CA THR A 181 -3.70 -2.07 -19.23
C THR A 181 -3.18 -2.52 -17.85
N PRO A 182 -3.94 -2.31 -16.76
CA PRO A 182 -5.32 -1.82 -16.73
C PRO A 182 -5.47 -0.32 -16.49
N TRP A 183 -4.40 0.42 -16.23
CA TRP A 183 -4.48 1.81 -15.75
C TRP A 183 -4.69 2.85 -16.84
N GLY A 184 -4.42 2.49 -18.10
CA GLY A 184 -4.56 3.39 -19.24
C GLY A 184 -3.77 4.69 -19.04
N ASN A 185 -4.32 5.78 -19.57
CA ASN A 185 -3.70 7.10 -19.43
C ASN A 185 -3.98 7.68 -18.04
N LEU A 186 -2.91 8.03 -17.33
CA LEU A 186 -3.00 8.67 -16.03
C LEU A 186 -3.50 10.11 -16.12
N ARG A 187 -4.37 10.48 -15.19
CA ARG A 187 -4.89 11.84 -15.05
C ARG A 187 -4.38 12.47 -13.75
N PRO A 188 -4.05 13.76 -13.74
CA PRO A 188 -3.66 14.43 -12.50
C PRO A 188 -4.80 14.35 -11.49
N ARG A 189 -4.44 14.31 -10.21
CA ARG A 189 -5.35 14.61 -9.10
C ARG A 189 -6.05 15.95 -9.37
N ASP A 190 -7.37 15.98 -9.19
CA ASP A 190 -8.23 17.14 -9.48
C ASP A 190 -8.72 17.87 -8.23
N ILE A 191 -8.16 17.54 -7.07
CA ILE A 191 -8.44 18.15 -5.77
C ILE A 191 -7.12 18.43 -5.03
N PRO A 192 -7.09 19.35 -4.06
CA PRO A 192 -5.91 19.54 -3.21
C PRO A 192 -5.51 18.28 -2.42
N MET A 193 -4.28 18.24 -1.92
CA MET A 193 -3.85 17.21 -0.97
C MET A 193 -4.67 17.28 0.32
N LEU A 194 -4.89 16.13 0.95
CA LEU A 194 -5.53 16.08 2.26
C LEU A 194 -4.54 16.53 3.34
N THR A 195 -5.04 17.07 4.45
CA THR A 195 -4.21 17.40 5.61
C THR A 195 -3.79 16.12 6.36
N ASP A 196 -2.69 16.22 7.08
CA ASP A 196 -2.13 15.16 7.93
C ASP A 196 -1.71 15.79 9.26
N GLU A 197 -2.70 16.21 10.04
CA GLU A 197 -2.51 16.97 11.27
C GLU A 197 -2.62 16.04 12.50
N PRO A 198 -1.58 15.98 13.35
CA PRO A 198 -1.66 15.18 14.57
C PRO A 198 -2.57 15.84 15.60
N PHE A 199 -3.54 15.08 16.12
CA PHE A 199 -4.39 15.49 17.23
C PHE A 199 -4.21 14.55 18.42
N TYR A 200 -4.05 15.13 19.60
CA TYR A 200 -3.87 14.38 20.84
C TYR A 200 -5.23 14.07 21.50
N PRO A 201 -5.41 12.89 22.12
CA PRO A 201 -6.61 12.58 22.89
C PRO A 201 -6.83 13.57 24.04
N ALA A 202 -8.06 14.04 24.24
CA ALA A 202 -8.37 15.04 25.26
C ALA A 202 -8.34 14.50 26.70
N LYS A 203 -8.73 13.22 26.90
CA LYS A 203 -8.75 12.58 28.23
C LYS A 203 -8.79 11.06 28.13
N VAL A 204 -8.31 10.39 29.17
CA VAL A 204 -8.57 8.96 29.42
C VAL A 204 -9.93 8.82 30.10
N PHE A 205 -10.89 8.16 29.45
CA PHE A 205 -12.23 8.00 30.02
C PHE A 205 -12.31 6.96 31.13
N ARG A 206 -11.58 5.85 31.00
CA ARG A 206 -11.68 4.69 31.89
C ARG A 206 -10.52 3.73 31.67
N THR A 207 -10.07 3.09 32.74
CA THR A 207 -9.16 1.94 32.71
C THR A 207 -9.84 0.74 33.34
N ARG A 208 -9.66 -0.45 32.76
CA ARG A 208 -10.19 -1.71 33.29
C ARG A 208 -9.28 -2.86 32.91
N LEU A 209 -9.22 -3.86 33.80
CA LEU A 209 -8.69 -5.16 33.44
C LEU A 209 -9.74 -5.91 32.60
N VAL A 210 -9.33 -6.40 31.44
CA VAL A 210 -10.17 -7.21 30.54
C VAL A 210 -9.45 -8.51 30.20
N ARG A 211 -10.21 -9.51 29.79
CA ARG A 211 -9.69 -10.76 29.24
C ARG A 211 -10.36 -10.98 27.89
N SER A 212 -9.57 -11.25 26.86
CA SER A 212 -10.10 -11.70 25.59
C SER A 212 -10.70 -13.10 25.73
N PRO A 213 -11.62 -13.50 24.83
CA PRO A 213 -11.91 -14.91 24.61
C PRO A 213 -10.62 -15.69 24.36
N LYS A 214 -10.61 -16.98 24.73
CA LYS A 214 -9.45 -17.84 24.53
C LYS A 214 -9.11 -18.02 23.04
N TYR A 215 -10.12 -18.00 22.19
CA TYR A 215 -10.01 -18.07 20.74
C TYR A 215 -10.93 -17.03 20.12
N ALA A 216 -10.43 -16.26 19.16
CA ALA A 216 -11.19 -15.30 18.38
C ALA A 216 -10.71 -15.38 16.93
N PHE A 217 -11.64 -15.42 15.99
CA PHE A 217 -11.34 -15.58 14.58
C PHE A 217 -12.11 -14.53 13.78
N ALA A 218 -11.44 -13.93 12.79
CA ALA A 218 -12.10 -13.15 11.75
C ALA A 218 -12.03 -13.96 10.46
N MET A 219 -13.15 -14.08 9.75
CA MET A 219 -13.25 -14.87 8.53
C MET A 219 -13.86 -14.06 7.40
N TRP A 220 -13.22 -14.10 6.23
CA TRP A 220 -13.80 -13.53 5.02
C TRP A 220 -14.70 -14.57 4.33
N VAL A 221 -15.94 -14.71 4.82
CA VAL A 221 -16.88 -15.75 4.34
C VAL A 221 -17.08 -15.70 2.83
N LYS A 222 -17.32 -14.51 2.25
CA LYS A 222 -17.51 -14.34 0.81
C LYS A 222 -16.31 -14.83 0.00
N GLY A 223 -15.09 -14.41 0.35
CA GLY A 223 -13.89 -14.84 -0.37
C GLY A 223 -13.55 -16.33 -0.22
N ASN A 224 -14.06 -17.01 0.82
CA ASN A 224 -13.87 -18.45 0.98
C ASN A 224 -14.95 -19.27 0.25
N LEU A 225 -16.20 -18.82 0.25
CA LEU A 225 -17.33 -19.56 -0.33
C LEU A 225 -17.62 -19.20 -1.80
N ALA A 226 -17.19 -18.02 -2.25
CA ALA A 226 -17.35 -17.54 -3.62
C ALA A 226 -16.06 -16.86 -4.10
N PRO A 227 -14.93 -17.60 -4.20
CA PRO A 227 -13.62 -17.03 -4.53
C PRO A 227 -13.55 -16.41 -5.94
N ASP A 228 -14.39 -16.88 -6.87
CA ASP A 228 -14.44 -16.36 -8.24
C ASP A 228 -15.29 -15.08 -8.37
N ASP A 229 -16.06 -14.72 -7.33
CA ASP A 229 -16.85 -13.50 -7.34
C ASP A 229 -15.97 -12.27 -7.05
N LYS A 230 -15.66 -11.55 -8.12
CA LYS A 230 -14.86 -10.32 -8.10
C LYS A 230 -15.70 -9.06 -7.87
N THR A 231 -16.98 -9.20 -7.54
CA THR A 231 -17.88 -8.07 -7.23
C THR A 231 -17.99 -7.85 -5.71
N TYR A 232 -18.50 -6.69 -5.31
CA TYR A 232 -19.00 -6.47 -3.95
C TYR A 232 -20.52 -6.41 -3.85
N ASP A 233 -21.20 -7.01 -4.83
CA ASP A 233 -22.64 -7.12 -4.77
C ASP A 233 -23.04 -8.05 -3.62
N CYS A 234 -24.18 -7.71 -3.03
CA CYS A 234 -24.80 -8.56 -2.01
C CYS A 234 -25.19 -9.88 -2.67
N MET A 235 -24.68 -10.99 -2.13
CA MET A 235 -24.94 -12.33 -2.64
C MET A 235 -25.37 -13.24 -1.50
N PRO A 236 -26.49 -13.98 -1.64
CA PRO A 236 -26.81 -15.04 -0.70
C PRO A 236 -25.80 -16.18 -0.85
N LEU A 237 -25.20 -16.60 0.26
CA LEU A 237 -24.29 -17.74 0.31
C LEU A 237 -24.90 -18.84 1.17
N ASN A 238 -24.95 -20.05 0.64
CA ASN A 238 -25.36 -21.24 1.37
C ASN A 238 -24.12 -22.05 1.71
N GLY A 239 -23.84 -22.23 3.00
CA GLY A 239 -22.67 -22.95 3.47
C GLY A 239 -22.68 -23.15 4.97
N LEU A 240 -21.74 -23.96 5.45
CA LEU A 240 -21.53 -24.24 6.87
C LEU A 240 -20.09 -23.92 7.23
N LEU A 241 -19.90 -23.35 8.42
CA LEU A 241 -18.61 -23.38 9.10
C LEU A 241 -18.61 -24.57 10.04
N ALA A 242 -17.65 -25.48 9.87
CA ALA A 242 -17.49 -26.65 10.73
C ALA A 242 -16.10 -26.67 11.35
N THR A 243 -16.03 -27.10 12.62
CA THR A 243 -14.77 -27.37 13.33
C THR A 243 -15.02 -28.44 14.39
N VAL A 244 -13.95 -29.09 14.86
CA VAL A 244 -14.02 -30.11 15.92
C VAL A 244 -13.40 -29.53 17.19
N LEU A 245 -14.20 -29.38 18.24
CA LEU A 245 -13.75 -28.97 19.56
C LEU A 245 -13.40 -30.20 20.40
N VAL A 246 -12.13 -30.36 20.73
CA VAL A 246 -11.65 -31.47 21.58
C VAL A 246 -11.30 -30.94 22.97
N CYS A 247 -12.02 -31.44 23.99
CA CYS A 247 -11.74 -31.13 25.39
C CYS A 247 -11.11 -32.35 26.07
N LYS A 248 -9.94 -32.18 26.70
CA LYS A 248 -9.26 -33.27 27.42
C LYS A 248 -10.05 -33.79 28.62
N ASN A 249 -10.84 -32.91 29.24
CA ASN A 249 -11.73 -33.20 30.36
C ASN A 249 -13.11 -32.59 30.06
N PRO A 250 -14.20 -33.06 30.72
CA PRO A 250 -15.50 -32.39 30.66
C PRO A 250 -15.37 -30.90 30.99
N ALA A 251 -15.91 -30.03 30.14
CA ALA A 251 -15.78 -28.58 30.26
C ALA A 251 -17.04 -27.85 29.75
N VAL A 252 -17.32 -26.68 30.32
CA VAL A 252 -18.31 -25.75 29.79
C VAL A 252 -17.67 -24.92 28.68
N VAL A 253 -18.28 -24.92 27.50
CA VAL A 253 -17.80 -24.17 26.33
C VAL A 253 -18.85 -23.13 25.96
N SER A 254 -18.43 -21.87 25.83
CA SER A 254 -19.26 -20.78 25.32
C SER A 254 -18.83 -20.45 23.90
N ILE A 255 -19.77 -20.52 22.96
CA ILE A 255 -19.58 -20.10 21.57
C ILE A 255 -20.41 -18.83 21.38
N ILE A 256 -19.75 -17.77 20.94
CA ILE A 256 -20.36 -16.46 20.70
C ILE A 256 -20.08 -16.12 19.24
N SER A 257 -21.13 -15.86 18.46
CA SER A 257 -21.08 -15.42 17.07
C SER A 257 -21.39 -13.95 16.95
#